data_AF-A0A2N0V3D0-F1
#
_entry.id   AF-A0A2N0V3D0-F1
#
_cell.length_a   1.000
_cell.length_b   1.000
_cell.length_c   1.000
_cell.angle_alpha   90.00
_cell.angle_beta   90.00
_cell.angle_gamma   90.00
#
_symmetry.space_group_name_H-M   'P 1'
#
loop_
_entity.id
_entity.type
_entity.pdbx_description
1 polymer ?
#
loop_
_entity_poly.entity_id
_entity_poly.type
_entity_poly.pdbx_seq_one_letter_code
_entity_poly.pdbx_strand_id
1 'polypeptide(L)'
;MPSSSLNKKLVLTYSAWRQLLALLGFALACLMAWAGFLSNFFIVEVSFILFGAYAAWALLGIVSTQSITLYPDKIVKRSWIGETTIPTHALLVTDSQDQGNAKSWRFFHGSNKNQRESIQIAGNFLSPELRLWVDSYRRNIYRLGSFSSSPLSSNSAVCVEFDKAVSSFRFMAVLTGVYLLVYVIYATMLHWQYPLFAGYAPQLPAWPVRLLFVAIALAAYPLLQTLAKPPIGVSNYTVRVAQAHQRAFRSALIANGVAWLGLPLFLLCGNRLDFYLLLSIGALYHYDFYPRLSTWESVLQAAPETRPVQAAVPRRSMQVSLALLGGLSLANYHGNPDDFRIRQQDCVDDQGNPIECRSSGGHGGGSSSRYSGNGSPDSHSSVRRGGFGFFGGSHSSFGG
;
A
#
# COMPACT_ATOMS: atom_id res chain seq x y z
N MET A 1 5.25 27.61 -26.70
CA MET A 1 5.19 27.48 -25.22
C MET A 1 3.94 28.21 -24.73
N PRO A 2 2.95 27.55 -24.10
CA PRO A 2 1.82 28.27 -23.53
C PRO A 2 2.16 28.88 -22.16
N SER A 3 1.57 30.05 -21.92
CA SER A 3 1.77 31.03 -20.84
C SER A 3 1.81 30.48 -19.40
N SER A 4 2.71 31.05 -18.60
CA SER A 4 2.96 30.89 -17.16
C SER A 4 1.82 31.37 -16.24
N SER A 5 0.66 30.76 -16.31
CA SER A 5 -0.32 30.86 -15.22
C SER A 5 -0.27 29.56 -14.41
N LEU A 6 0.45 29.59 -13.29
CA LEU A 6 0.79 28.48 -12.40
C LEU A 6 -0.42 27.76 -11.73
N ASN A 7 -1.66 28.00 -12.18
CA ASN A 7 -2.89 27.43 -11.62
C ASN A 7 -3.85 26.83 -12.67
N LYS A 8 -3.43 26.68 -13.93
CA LYS A 8 -4.31 26.10 -14.96
C LYS A 8 -4.39 24.58 -14.81
N LYS A 9 -5.60 24.07 -14.61
CA LYS A 9 -5.92 22.64 -14.67
C LYS A 9 -5.36 22.01 -15.96
N LEU A 10 -4.73 20.85 -15.85
CA LEU A 10 -4.27 20.07 -17.00
C LEU A 10 -5.27 18.95 -17.27
N VAL A 11 -5.90 18.97 -18.45
CA VAL A 11 -6.86 17.95 -18.88
C VAL A 11 -6.16 16.98 -19.83
N LEU A 12 -6.22 15.70 -19.51
CA LEU A 12 -5.70 14.61 -20.31
C LEU A 12 -6.86 13.82 -20.89
N THR A 13 -6.90 13.74 -22.21
CA THR A 13 -7.84 12.92 -22.96
C THR A 13 -7.06 11.95 -23.81
N TYR A 14 -7.42 10.66 -23.77
CA TYR A 14 -6.87 9.69 -24.71
C TYR A 14 -7.47 9.93 -26.09
N SER A 15 -6.65 9.83 -27.14
CA SER A 15 -7.17 9.95 -28.51
C SER A 15 -8.01 8.73 -28.86
N ALA A 16 -9.08 8.93 -29.64
CA ALA A 16 -10.01 7.87 -30.03
C ALA A 16 -9.30 6.69 -30.71
N TRP A 17 -8.32 6.96 -31.59
CA TRP A 17 -7.53 5.91 -32.24
C TRP A 17 -6.74 5.04 -31.24
N ARG A 18 -6.23 5.63 -30.16
CA ARG A 18 -5.49 4.90 -29.13
C ARG A 18 -6.41 4.06 -28.24
N GLN A 19 -7.63 4.53 -27.99
CA GLN A 19 -8.67 3.73 -27.36
C GLN A 19 -9.07 2.54 -28.26
N LEU A 20 -9.17 2.76 -29.58
CA LEU A 20 -9.44 1.70 -30.55
C LEU A 20 -8.32 0.66 -30.59
N LEU A 21 -7.04 1.08 -30.55
CA LEU A 21 -5.90 0.16 -30.42
C LEU A 21 -5.95 -0.63 -29.11
N ALA A 22 -6.34 -0.01 -27.99
CA ALA A 22 -6.51 -0.71 -26.72
C ALA A 22 -7.66 -1.74 -26.78
N LEU A 23 -8.76 -1.40 -27.45
CA LEU A 23 -9.88 -2.33 -27.71
C LEU A 23 -9.46 -3.50 -28.59
N LEU A 24 -8.66 -3.26 -29.64
CA LEU A 24 -8.12 -4.31 -30.50
C LEU A 24 -7.16 -5.22 -29.72
N GLY A 25 -6.28 -4.65 -28.89
CA GLY A 25 -5.45 -5.42 -27.97
C GLY A 25 -6.26 -6.25 -26.98
N PHE A 26 -7.39 -5.72 -26.51
CA PHE A 26 -8.29 -6.44 -25.60
C PHE A 26 -8.95 -7.62 -26.31
N ALA A 27 -9.46 -7.41 -27.53
CA ALA A 27 -10.01 -8.49 -28.35
C ALA A 27 -8.95 -9.58 -28.63
N LEU A 28 -7.71 -9.19 -28.93
CA LEU A 28 -6.60 -10.14 -29.11
C LEU A 28 -6.29 -10.92 -27.83
N ALA A 29 -6.29 -10.26 -26.66
CA ALA A 29 -6.10 -10.93 -25.38
C ALA A 29 -7.22 -11.95 -25.08
N CYS A 30 -8.47 -11.62 -25.41
CA CYS A 30 -9.59 -12.55 -25.30
C CYS A 30 -9.45 -13.74 -26.27
N LEU A 31 -9.01 -13.50 -27.51
CA LEU A 31 -8.75 -14.57 -28.49
C LEU A 31 -7.61 -15.49 -28.04
N MET A 32 -6.55 -14.94 -27.44
CA MET A 32 -5.46 -15.73 -26.86
C MET A 32 -5.94 -16.58 -25.69
N ALA A 33 -6.74 -16.01 -24.78
CA ALA A 33 -7.35 -16.77 -23.68
C ALA A 33 -8.26 -17.88 -24.21
N TRP A 34 -9.03 -17.61 -25.27
CA TRP A 34 -9.87 -18.60 -25.95
C TRP A 34 -9.05 -19.73 -26.60
N ALA A 35 -7.96 -19.40 -27.28
CA ALA A 35 -7.04 -20.39 -27.85
C ALA A 35 -6.40 -21.26 -26.75
N GLY A 36 -6.04 -20.66 -25.61
CA GLY A 36 -5.56 -21.38 -24.44
C GLY A 36 -6.60 -22.35 -23.88
N PHE A 37 -7.87 -21.93 -23.82
CA PHE A 37 -8.99 -22.78 -23.40
C PHE A 37 -9.18 -24.01 -24.32
N LEU A 38 -8.93 -23.85 -25.62
CA LEU A 38 -9.01 -24.94 -26.59
C LEU A 38 -7.79 -25.89 -26.58
N SER A 39 -6.70 -25.54 -25.89
CA SER A 39 -5.45 -26.31 -25.93
C SER A 39 -5.52 -27.69 -25.26
N ASN A 40 -6.58 -27.96 -24.49
CA ASN A 40 -6.79 -29.17 -23.65
C ASN A 40 -5.70 -29.44 -22.59
N PHE A 41 -4.61 -28.68 -22.57
CA PHE A 41 -3.57 -28.75 -21.54
C PHE A 41 -3.87 -27.80 -20.39
N PHE A 42 -4.17 -28.33 -19.21
CA PHE A 42 -4.65 -27.53 -18.07
C PHE A 42 -3.67 -26.44 -17.61
N ILE A 43 -2.36 -26.73 -17.63
CA ILE A 43 -1.32 -25.75 -17.28
C ILE A 43 -1.27 -24.60 -18.30
N VAL A 44 -1.40 -24.94 -19.59
CA VAL A 44 -1.41 -23.96 -20.69
C VAL A 44 -2.69 -23.12 -20.60
N GLU A 45 -3.84 -23.78 -20.42
CA GLU A 45 -5.15 -23.15 -20.22
C GLU A 45 -5.10 -22.10 -19.10
N VAL A 46 -4.63 -22.48 -17.90
CA VAL A 46 -4.54 -21.55 -16.76
C VAL A 46 -3.55 -20.41 -17.02
N SER A 47 -2.39 -20.69 -17.64
CA SER A 47 -1.40 -19.66 -17.95
C SER A 47 -1.95 -18.61 -18.94
N PHE A 48 -2.64 -19.06 -19.98
CA PHE A 48 -3.27 -18.18 -20.97
C PHE A 48 -4.45 -17.40 -20.39
N ILE A 49 -5.26 -18.01 -19.51
CA ILE A 49 -6.34 -17.32 -18.82
C ILE A 49 -5.79 -16.24 -17.89
N LEU A 50 -4.75 -16.53 -17.10
CA LEU A 50 -4.12 -15.54 -16.22
C LEU A 50 -3.48 -14.40 -17.01
N PHE A 51 -2.77 -14.72 -18.09
CA PHE A 51 -2.19 -13.73 -18.99
C PHE A 51 -3.27 -12.87 -19.65
N GLY A 52 -4.33 -13.50 -20.17
CA GLY A 52 -5.48 -12.83 -20.77
C GLY A 52 -6.19 -11.91 -19.77
N ALA A 53 -6.41 -12.37 -18.53
CA ALA A 53 -7.01 -11.58 -17.46
C ALA A 53 -6.13 -10.37 -17.07
N TYR A 54 -4.81 -10.55 -16.99
CA TYR A 54 -3.87 -9.47 -16.73
C TYR A 54 -3.86 -8.43 -17.87
N ALA A 55 -3.79 -8.88 -19.12
CA ALA A 55 -3.83 -8.01 -20.29
C ALA A 55 -5.17 -7.27 -20.39
N ALA A 56 -6.28 -7.98 -20.17
CA ALA A 56 -7.61 -7.41 -20.11
C ALA A 56 -7.72 -6.33 -19.03
N TRP A 57 -7.24 -6.60 -17.82
CA TRP A 57 -7.23 -5.62 -16.73
C TRP A 57 -6.41 -4.37 -17.08
N ALA A 58 -5.22 -4.54 -17.64
CA ALA A 58 -4.36 -3.43 -18.05
C ALA A 58 -5.00 -2.56 -19.14
N LEU A 59 -5.66 -3.18 -20.13
CA LEU A 59 -6.30 -2.47 -21.24
C LEU A 59 -7.65 -1.85 -20.86
N LEU A 60 -8.44 -2.53 -20.03
CA LEU A 60 -9.72 -2.03 -19.53
C LEU A 60 -9.53 -0.73 -18.73
N GLY A 61 -8.43 -0.60 -17.99
CA GLY A 61 -8.07 0.65 -17.32
C GLY A 61 -7.93 1.85 -18.25
N ILE A 62 -7.53 1.62 -19.51
CA ILE A 62 -7.36 2.66 -20.54
C ILE A 62 -8.69 2.93 -21.24
N VAL A 63 -9.35 1.88 -21.71
CA VAL A 63 -10.64 1.96 -22.43
C VAL A 63 -11.72 2.60 -21.56
N SER A 64 -11.74 2.26 -20.27
CA SER A 64 -12.71 2.83 -19.33
C SER A 64 -12.47 4.32 -19.04
N THR A 65 -11.28 4.86 -19.30
CA THR A 65 -10.93 6.23 -18.95
C THR A 65 -11.36 7.21 -20.03
N GLN A 66 -12.28 8.11 -19.69
CA GLN A 66 -12.72 9.20 -20.57
C GLN A 66 -11.77 10.39 -20.50
N SER A 67 -11.46 10.86 -19.28
CA SER A 67 -10.52 11.96 -19.07
C SER A 67 -9.87 11.88 -17.69
N ILE A 68 -8.66 12.43 -17.59
CA ILE A 68 -7.94 12.62 -16.33
C ILE A 68 -7.63 14.10 -16.21
N THR A 69 -8.13 14.74 -15.17
CA THR A 69 -7.92 16.16 -14.92
C THR A 69 -7.06 16.35 -13.68
N LEU A 70 -5.92 17.01 -13.87
CA LEU A 70 -4.96 17.34 -12.84
C LEU A 70 -5.23 18.77 -12.40
N TYR A 71 -5.77 18.94 -11.19
CA TYR A 71 -5.88 20.23 -10.52
C TYR A 71 -4.72 20.41 -9.52
N PRO A 72 -4.43 21.65 -9.09
CA PRO A 72 -3.44 21.88 -8.03
C PRO A 72 -3.81 21.22 -6.68
N ASP A 73 -5.10 21.10 -6.38
CA ASP A 73 -5.67 20.60 -5.13
C ASP A 73 -6.13 19.13 -5.19
N LYS A 74 -6.40 18.60 -6.38
CA LYS A 74 -6.88 17.22 -6.58
C LYS A 74 -6.60 16.67 -7.97
N ILE A 75 -6.63 15.36 -8.11
CA ILE A 75 -6.63 14.65 -9.39
C ILE A 75 -7.98 13.96 -9.54
N VAL A 76 -8.64 14.17 -10.67
CA VAL A 76 -9.95 13.59 -10.97
C VAL A 76 -9.86 12.75 -12.23
N LYS A 77 -10.11 11.45 -12.11
CA LYS A 77 -10.24 10.53 -13.25
C LYS A 77 -11.73 10.25 -13.47
N ARG A 78 -12.21 10.60 -14.65
CA ARG A 78 -13.55 10.25 -15.12
C ARG A 78 -13.47 9.00 -15.98
N SER A 79 -14.24 8.00 -15.57
CA SER A 79 -14.41 6.75 -16.29
C SER A 79 -15.88 6.54 -16.63
N TRP A 80 -16.16 5.65 -17.58
CA TRP A 80 -17.53 5.24 -17.90
C TRP A 80 -18.27 4.64 -16.70
N ILE A 81 -17.54 4.14 -15.70
CA ILE A 81 -18.07 3.41 -14.52
C ILE A 81 -18.13 4.33 -13.28
N GLY A 82 -17.67 5.58 -13.40
CA GLY A 82 -17.70 6.55 -12.30
C GLY A 82 -16.51 7.51 -12.27
N GLU A 83 -16.47 8.34 -11.25
CA GLU A 83 -15.42 9.35 -11.02
C GLU A 83 -14.58 8.95 -9.80
N THR A 84 -13.25 8.91 -9.96
CA THR A 84 -12.31 8.74 -8.86
C THR A 84 -11.55 10.04 -8.62
N THR A 85 -11.51 10.50 -7.38
CA THR A 85 -10.82 11.74 -7.00
C THR A 85 -9.77 11.43 -5.95
N ILE A 86 -8.55 11.94 -6.14
CA ILE A 86 -7.44 11.83 -5.19
C ILE A 86 -7.02 13.25 -4.80
N PRO A 87 -7.04 13.61 -3.51
CA PRO A 87 -6.60 14.93 -3.08
C PRO A 87 -5.06 15.03 -3.13
N THR A 88 -4.53 16.21 -3.46
CA THR A 88 -3.08 16.36 -3.68
C THR A 88 -2.25 16.32 -2.40
N HIS A 89 -2.85 16.64 -1.25
CA HIS A 89 -2.18 16.57 0.06
C HIS A 89 -1.84 15.13 0.50
N ALA A 90 -2.54 14.12 -0.04
CA ALA A 90 -2.30 12.71 0.23
C ALA A 90 -1.67 11.99 -0.97
N LEU A 91 -1.13 12.73 -1.95
CA LEU A 91 -0.69 12.15 -3.21
C LEU A 91 0.66 11.46 -3.09
N LEU A 92 0.69 10.16 -3.39
CA LEU A 92 1.92 9.43 -3.66
C LEU A 92 2.05 9.16 -5.15
N VAL A 93 3.20 9.46 -5.74
CA VAL A 93 3.47 9.19 -7.15
C VAL A 93 4.52 8.11 -7.26
N THR A 94 4.20 7.04 -7.98
CA THR A 94 5.18 6.04 -8.40
C THR A 94 5.38 6.14 -9.91
N ASP A 95 6.62 6.31 -10.30
CA ASP A 95 7.05 6.27 -11.69
C ASP A 95 7.52 4.87 -12.02
N SER A 96 6.88 4.22 -12.98
CA SER A 96 7.44 3.02 -13.60
C SER A 96 8.09 3.44 -14.91
N GLN A 97 9.41 3.56 -14.88
CA GLN A 97 10.22 3.74 -16.08
C GLN A 97 10.84 2.38 -16.41
N ASP A 98 10.19 1.63 -17.29
CA ASP A 98 10.82 0.44 -17.88
C ASP A 98 11.86 0.90 -18.89
N GLN A 99 13.07 0.34 -18.80
CA GLN A 99 14.21 0.64 -19.67
C GLN A 99 13.82 0.49 -21.15
N GLY A 100 13.51 1.61 -21.82
CA GLY A 100 13.13 1.67 -23.23
C GLY A 100 11.64 1.94 -23.53
N ASN A 101 10.75 1.87 -22.53
CA ASN A 101 9.32 2.12 -22.70
C ASN A 101 8.89 3.52 -22.22
N ALA A 102 7.75 4.01 -22.71
CA ALA A 102 7.26 5.30 -22.29
C ALA A 102 6.84 5.29 -20.81
N LYS A 103 7.38 6.25 -20.07
CA LYS A 103 7.13 6.44 -18.63
C LYS A 103 5.63 6.46 -18.32
N SER A 104 5.16 5.54 -17.49
CA SER A 104 3.81 5.59 -16.91
C SER A 104 3.85 6.10 -15.48
N TRP A 105 2.78 6.81 -15.12
CA TRP A 105 2.64 7.41 -13.80
C TRP A 105 1.49 6.74 -13.07
N ARG A 106 1.70 6.38 -11.81
CA ARG A 106 0.63 5.90 -10.94
C ARG A 106 0.55 6.79 -9.71
N PHE A 107 -0.62 7.37 -9.51
CA PHE A 107 -0.96 8.24 -8.40
C PHE A 107 -1.76 7.44 -7.38
N PHE A 108 -1.42 7.52 -6.11
CA PHE A 108 -2.07 6.82 -5.01
C PHE A 108 -2.52 7.81 -3.94
N HIS A 109 -3.63 7.50 -3.25
CA HIS A 109 -4.00 8.16 -2.00
C HIS A 109 -3.25 7.50 -0.83
N GLY A 110 -2.29 8.24 -0.27
CA GLY A 110 -1.61 8.03 1.01
C GLY A 110 -0.58 6.91 1.05
N SER A 111 -0.91 5.72 0.52
CA SER A 111 -0.03 4.54 0.49
C SER A 111 0.01 3.91 -0.90
N ASN A 112 1.18 3.47 -1.35
CA ASN A 112 1.34 2.71 -2.62
C ASN A 112 0.64 1.34 -2.60
N LYS A 113 0.22 0.87 -1.42
CA LYS A 113 -0.57 -0.34 -1.23
C LYS A 113 -2.06 -0.11 -1.45
N ASN A 114 -2.51 1.14 -1.56
CA ASN A 114 -3.90 1.50 -1.79
C ASN A 114 -4.28 1.37 -3.28
N GLN A 115 -4.42 0.13 -3.75
CA GLN A 115 -4.66 -0.16 -5.16
C GLN A 115 -6.01 0.36 -5.66
N ARG A 116 -7.03 0.43 -4.80
CA ARG A 116 -8.39 0.85 -5.17
C ARG A 116 -8.53 2.35 -5.40
N GLU A 117 -7.74 3.15 -4.69
CA GLU A 117 -7.74 4.61 -4.81
C GLU A 117 -6.47 5.05 -5.51
N SER A 118 -6.24 4.44 -6.68
CA SER A 118 -5.12 4.76 -7.55
C SER A 118 -5.58 5.21 -8.93
N ILE A 119 -4.87 6.19 -9.48
CA ILE A 119 -5.06 6.68 -10.84
C ILE A 119 -3.78 6.37 -11.61
N GLN A 120 -3.89 5.45 -12.56
CA GLN A 120 -2.80 5.14 -13.48
C GLN A 120 -2.97 5.93 -14.78
N ILE A 121 -1.89 6.57 -15.20
CA ILE A 121 -1.75 7.24 -16.48
C ILE A 121 -0.76 6.43 -17.33
N ALA A 122 -1.31 5.71 -18.31
CA ALA A 122 -0.51 4.91 -19.23
C ALA A 122 0.24 5.83 -20.23
N GLY A 123 1.54 6.02 -20.00
CA GLY A 123 2.40 6.87 -20.82
C GLY A 123 2.40 6.46 -22.29
N ASN A 124 2.44 5.15 -22.57
CA ASN A 124 2.40 4.58 -23.93
C ASN A 124 1.24 5.15 -24.77
N PHE A 125 0.11 5.47 -24.13
CA PHE A 125 -1.10 5.97 -24.78
C PHE A 125 -1.24 7.50 -24.76
N LEU A 126 -0.26 8.25 -24.26
CA LEU A 126 -0.18 9.72 -24.38
C LEU A 126 0.75 10.19 -25.51
N SER A 127 0.41 11.31 -26.17
CA SER A 127 1.28 11.91 -27.20
C SER A 127 2.60 12.36 -26.54
N PRO A 128 3.73 12.40 -27.28
CA PRO A 128 5.01 12.81 -26.71
C PRO A 128 4.94 14.20 -26.06
N GLU A 129 4.17 15.13 -26.63
CA GLU A 129 3.94 16.46 -26.08
C GLU A 129 3.16 16.40 -24.75
N LEU A 130 2.05 15.65 -24.70
CA LEU A 130 1.26 15.46 -23.48
C LEU A 130 2.11 14.82 -22.37
N ARG A 131 3.01 13.89 -22.71
CA ARG A 131 3.94 13.30 -21.73
C ARG A 131 4.85 14.35 -21.10
N LEU A 132 5.43 15.22 -21.92
CA LEU A 132 6.27 16.33 -21.44
C LEU A 132 5.47 17.30 -20.58
N TRP A 133 4.21 17.59 -20.95
CA TRP A 133 3.33 18.43 -20.15
C TRP A 133 2.97 17.81 -18.81
N VAL A 134 2.64 16.51 -18.78
CA VAL A 134 2.38 15.78 -17.53
C VAL A 134 3.62 15.80 -16.63
N ASP A 135 4.79 15.50 -17.18
CA ASP A 135 6.03 15.48 -16.40
C ASP A 135 6.38 16.88 -15.87
N SER A 136 6.23 17.91 -16.70
CA SER A 136 6.43 19.31 -16.31
C SER A 136 5.43 19.76 -15.24
N TYR A 137 4.14 19.51 -15.46
CA TYR A 137 3.06 19.86 -14.52
C TYR A 137 3.30 19.20 -13.16
N ARG A 138 3.62 17.92 -13.17
CA ARG A 138 3.93 17.14 -11.98
C ARG A 138 5.13 17.69 -11.21
N ARG A 139 6.25 17.99 -11.89
CA ARG A 139 7.45 18.55 -11.24
C ARG A 139 7.19 19.94 -10.66
N ASN A 140 6.43 20.77 -11.38
CA ASN A 140 6.22 22.18 -11.03
C ASN A 140 5.11 22.41 -9.99
N ILE A 141 3.97 21.72 -10.12
CA ILE A 141 2.78 21.93 -9.28
C ILE A 141 2.79 21.02 -8.06
N TYR A 142 3.16 19.74 -8.22
CA TYR A 142 3.20 18.79 -7.11
C TYR A 142 4.56 18.75 -6.40
N ARG A 143 5.48 19.70 -6.70
CA ARG A 143 6.82 19.86 -6.11
C ARG A 143 7.47 18.53 -5.71
N LEU A 144 7.86 17.72 -6.70
CA LEU A 144 8.56 16.44 -6.49
C LEU A 144 10.09 16.58 -6.37
N GLY A 145 10.62 17.78 -6.12
CA GLY A 145 12.06 18.03 -5.93
C GLY A 145 12.41 18.27 -4.46
N SER A 146 13.25 17.39 -3.89
CA SER A 146 13.91 17.40 -2.55
C SER A 146 13.11 17.76 -1.28
N PHE A 147 11.89 18.24 -1.43
CA PHE A 147 10.92 18.56 -0.41
C PHE A 147 9.65 17.84 -0.82
N SER A 148 9.68 16.51 -0.70
CA SER A 148 8.46 15.72 -0.82
C SER A 148 7.46 16.34 0.15
N SER A 149 6.29 16.76 -0.33
CA SER A 149 5.12 16.86 0.52
C SER A 149 5.14 15.61 1.38
N SER A 150 5.40 15.76 2.68
CA SER A 150 5.62 14.61 3.54
C SER A 150 4.46 13.67 3.26
N PRO A 151 4.70 12.48 2.67
CA PRO A 151 3.63 11.51 2.57
C PRO A 151 3.01 11.43 3.97
N LEU A 152 1.69 11.26 4.09
CA LEU A 152 1.10 10.86 5.37
C LEU A 152 2.10 9.90 5.99
N SER A 153 2.75 10.34 7.08
CA SER A 153 4.01 9.72 7.50
C SER A 153 3.75 8.23 7.50
N SER A 154 4.65 7.42 6.96
CA SER A 154 4.53 5.96 7.06
C SER A 154 4.29 5.51 8.51
N ASN A 155 4.58 6.40 9.47
CA ASN A 155 4.41 6.24 10.91
C ASN A 155 3.08 6.82 11.45
N SER A 156 2.19 7.34 10.60
CA SER A 156 0.84 7.70 11.01
C SER A 156 0.08 6.43 11.38
N ALA A 157 -0.64 6.45 12.51
CA ALA A 157 -1.37 5.29 13.02
C ALA A 157 -2.33 4.71 11.96
N VAL A 158 -2.89 5.57 11.10
CA VAL A 158 -3.76 5.19 9.97
C VAL A 158 -3.02 4.31 8.96
N CYS A 159 -1.85 4.73 8.48
CA CYS A 159 -1.09 3.97 7.50
C CYS A 159 -0.60 2.63 8.06
N VAL A 160 -0.18 2.60 9.33
CA VAL A 160 0.28 1.36 9.99
C VAL A 160 -0.86 0.36 10.12
N GLU A 161 -2.04 0.79 10.57
CA GLU A 161 -3.20 -0.11 10.70
C GLU A 161 -3.74 -0.52 9.32
N PHE A 162 -3.78 0.39 8.34
CA PHE A 162 -4.13 0.04 6.96
C PHE A 162 -3.19 -1.03 6.38
N ASP A 163 -1.88 -0.89 6.59
CA ASP A 163 -0.88 -1.81 6.08
C ASP A 163 -1.03 -3.23 6.66
N LYS A 164 -1.43 -3.34 7.95
CA LYS A 164 -1.78 -4.63 8.58
C LYS A 164 -3.05 -5.24 7.99
N ALA A 165 -4.04 -4.43 7.65
CA ALA A 165 -5.25 -4.93 6.99
C ALA A 165 -4.94 -5.42 5.57
N VAL A 166 -4.13 -4.67 4.84
CA VAL A 166 -3.65 -5.06 3.51
C VAL A 166 -2.82 -6.34 3.56
N SER A 167 -1.92 -6.49 4.54
CA SER A 167 -1.12 -7.72 4.65
C SER A 167 -1.99 -8.96 4.84
N SER A 168 -3.10 -8.84 5.58
CA SER A 168 -4.08 -9.92 5.74
C SER A 168 -4.75 -10.31 4.42
N PHE A 169 -5.12 -9.34 3.58
CA PHE A 169 -5.64 -9.60 2.23
C PHE A 169 -4.60 -10.26 1.33
N ARG A 170 -3.35 -9.78 1.37
CA ARG A 170 -2.24 -10.36 0.59
C ARG A 170 -1.94 -11.79 1.04
N PHE A 171 -1.95 -12.05 2.35
CA PHE A 171 -1.79 -13.40 2.89
C PHE A 171 -2.87 -14.34 2.37
N MET A 172 -4.14 -13.92 2.40
CA MET A 172 -5.25 -14.71 1.85
C MET A 172 -5.15 -14.92 0.33
N ALA A 173 -4.67 -13.92 -0.41
CA ALA A 173 -4.41 -14.05 -1.84
C ALA A 173 -3.27 -15.05 -2.13
N VAL A 174 -2.20 -15.02 -1.34
CA VAL A 174 -1.09 -16.01 -1.43
C VAL A 174 -1.60 -17.41 -1.11
N LEU A 175 -2.38 -17.58 -0.05
CA LEU A 175 -2.97 -18.87 0.32
C LEU A 175 -3.89 -19.40 -0.78
N THR A 176 -4.67 -18.51 -1.39
CA THR A 176 -5.48 -18.84 -2.57
C THR A 176 -4.62 -19.20 -3.78
N GLY A 177 -3.49 -18.51 -3.99
CA GLY A 177 -2.52 -18.86 -5.04
C GLY A 177 -1.92 -20.26 -4.84
N VAL A 178 -1.54 -20.61 -3.61
CA VAL A 178 -1.07 -21.96 -3.25
C VAL A 178 -2.17 -23.00 -3.49
N TYR A 179 -3.40 -22.70 -3.08
CA TYR A 179 -4.56 -23.55 -3.32
C TYR A 179 -4.80 -23.81 -4.81
N LEU A 180 -4.76 -22.75 -5.64
CA LEU A 180 -4.90 -22.85 -7.08
C LEU A 180 -3.76 -23.68 -7.70
N LEU A 181 -2.53 -23.52 -7.21
CA LEU A 181 -1.39 -24.31 -7.69
C LEU A 181 -1.57 -25.81 -7.39
N VAL A 182 -1.96 -26.16 -6.15
CA VAL A 182 -2.26 -27.55 -5.78
C VAL A 182 -3.38 -28.11 -6.66
N TYR A 183 -4.41 -27.31 -6.92
CA TYR A 183 -5.50 -27.69 -7.80
C TYR A 183 -5.04 -27.91 -9.24
N VAL A 184 -4.23 -27.02 -9.80
CA VAL A 184 -3.70 -27.18 -11.17
C VAL A 184 -2.92 -28.47 -11.32
N ILE A 185 -2.08 -28.80 -10.33
CA ILE A 185 -1.35 -30.07 -10.30
C ILE A 185 -2.33 -31.24 -10.24
N TYR A 186 -3.31 -31.18 -9.33
CA TYR A 186 -4.28 -32.26 -9.14
C TYR A 186 -5.18 -32.49 -10.36
N ALA A 187 -5.71 -31.42 -10.96
CA ALA A 187 -6.51 -31.47 -12.18
C ALA A 187 -5.70 -31.98 -13.37
N THR A 188 -4.41 -31.64 -13.46
CA THR A 188 -3.50 -32.17 -14.48
C THR A 188 -3.29 -33.68 -14.31
N MET A 189 -3.08 -34.14 -13.07
CA MET A 189 -2.94 -35.58 -12.77
C MET A 189 -4.23 -36.35 -13.06
N LEU A 190 -5.39 -35.80 -12.66
CA LEU A 190 -6.70 -36.35 -12.98
C LEU A 190 -6.92 -36.47 -14.49
N HIS A 191 -6.59 -35.44 -15.25
CA HIS A 191 -6.75 -35.46 -16.70
C HIS A 191 -5.81 -36.48 -17.36
N TRP A 192 -4.60 -36.63 -16.83
CA TRP A 192 -3.63 -37.60 -17.35
C TRP A 192 -4.04 -39.06 -17.07
N GLN A 193 -4.62 -39.34 -15.90
CA GLN A 193 -5.11 -40.67 -15.55
C GLN A 193 -6.50 -40.97 -16.14
N TYR A 194 -7.36 -39.96 -16.24
CA TYR A 194 -8.76 -40.08 -16.67
C TYR A 194 -9.09 -38.97 -17.69
N PRO A 195 -8.90 -39.23 -18.99
CA PRO A 195 -9.14 -38.23 -20.04
C PRO A 195 -10.60 -37.76 -20.11
N LEU A 196 -11.54 -38.56 -19.60
CA LEU A 196 -12.98 -38.28 -19.55
C LEU A 196 -13.51 -38.25 -18.10
N PHE A 197 -12.84 -37.52 -17.22
CA PHE A 197 -13.31 -37.35 -15.85
C PHE A 197 -14.66 -36.61 -15.82
N ALA A 198 -15.74 -37.33 -15.50
CA ALA A 198 -17.10 -36.80 -15.40
C ALA A 198 -17.49 -36.34 -13.97
N GLY A 199 -16.51 -36.25 -13.06
CA GLY A 199 -16.74 -35.99 -11.65
C GLY A 199 -16.81 -37.26 -10.80
N TYR A 200 -16.69 -37.09 -9.49
CA TYR A 200 -16.83 -38.18 -8.51
C TYR A 200 -18.29 -38.59 -8.26
N ALA A 201 -19.25 -37.73 -8.59
CA ALA A 201 -20.67 -37.96 -8.35
C ALA A 201 -21.50 -37.72 -9.63
N PRO A 202 -21.25 -38.47 -10.72
CA PRO A 202 -21.93 -38.26 -12.01
C PRO A 202 -23.46 -38.52 -11.94
N GLN A 203 -23.92 -39.18 -10.88
CA GLN A 203 -25.33 -39.49 -10.64
C GLN A 203 -26.12 -38.29 -10.11
N LEU A 204 -25.43 -37.28 -9.56
CA LEU A 204 -26.09 -36.08 -9.05
C LEU A 204 -26.57 -35.22 -10.23
N PRO A 205 -27.78 -34.63 -10.13
CA PRO A 205 -28.25 -33.72 -11.16
C PRO A 205 -27.35 -32.47 -11.15
N ALA A 206 -26.57 -32.29 -12.21
CA ALA A 206 -25.56 -31.23 -12.30
C ALA A 206 -26.16 -29.82 -12.16
N TRP A 207 -27.37 -29.60 -12.70
CA TRP A 207 -28.01 -28.28 -12.71
C TRP A 207 -28.41 -27.77 -11.31
N PRO A 208 -29.15 -28.53 -10.47
CA PRO A 208 -29.42 -28.15 -9.08
C PRO A 208 -28.15 -27.90 -8.25
N VAL A 209 -27.13 -28.74 -8.40
CA VAL A 209 -25.87 -28.58 -7.66
C VAL A 209 -25.16 -27.28 -8.07
N ARG A 210 -25.05 -26.99 -9.37
CA ARG A 210 -24.49 -25.72 -9.85
C ARG A 210 -25.28 -24.52 -9.32
N LEU A 211 -26.60 -24.57 -9.37
CA LEU A 211 -27.44 -23.50 -8.84
C LEU A 211 -27.24 -23.27 -7.35
N LEU A 212 -27.08 -24.33 -6.56
CA LEU A 212 -26.81 -24.20 -5.13
C LEU A 212 -25.48 -23.46 -4.89
N PHE A 213 -24.42 -23.83 -5.60
CA PHE A 213 -23.12 -23.17 -5.47
C PHE A 213 -23.15 -21.72 -5.94
N VAL A 214 -23.83 -21.43 -7.05
CA VAL A 214 -24.04 -20.05 -7.52
C VAL A 214 -24.88 -19.25 -6.52
N ALA A 215 -25.93 -19.84 -5.95
CA ALA A 215 -26.74 -19.20 -4.92
C ALA A 215 -25.93 -18.88 -3.67
N ILE A 216 -25.03 -19.77 -3.24
CA ILE A 216 -24.09 -19.52 -2.13
C ILE A 216 -23.14 -18.37 -2.48
N ALA A 217 -22.58 -18.35 -3.69
CA ALA A 217 -21.71 -17.28 -4.15
C ALA A 217 -22.44 -15.93 -4.15
N LEU A 218 -23.68 -15.87 -4.65
CA LEU A 218 -24.51 -14.67 -4.63
C LEU A 218 -24.90 -14.26 -3.21
N ALA A 219 -25.20 -15.21 -2.32
CA ALA A 219 -25.50 -14.95 -0.91
C ALA A 219 -24.29 -14.43 -0.11
N ALA A 220 -23.07 -14.69 -0.57
CA ALA A 220 -21.86 -14.13 0.04
C ALA A 220 -21.76 -12.61 -0.16
N TYR A 221 -22.34 -12.07 -1.24
CA TYR A 221 -22.27 -10.64 -1.55
C TYR A 221 -22.89 -9.72 -0.47
N PRO A 222 -24.15 -9.91 -0.03
CA PRO A 222 -24.71 -9.09 1.05
C PRO A 222 -23.91 -9.23 2.36
N LEU A 223 -23.39 -10.43 2.65
CA LEU A 223 -22.52 -10.64 3.82
C LEU A 223 -21.24 -9.80 3.71
N LEU A 224 -20.58 -9.79 2.55
CA LEU A 224 -19.41 -8.94 2.29
C LEU A 224 -19.74 -7.46 2.41
N GLN A 225 -20.90 -7.02 1.91
CA GLN A 225 -21.36 -5.63 2.09
C GLN A 225 -21.53 -5.24 3.57
N THR A 226 -22.02 -6.15 4.42
CA THR A 226 -22.11 -5.86 5.86
C THR A 226 -20.73 -5.74 6.53
N LEU A 227 -19.76 -6.55 6.09
CA LEU A 227 -18.40 -6.55 6.64
C LEU A 227 -17.58 -5.35 6.17
N ALA A 228 -17.85 -4.84 4.97
CA ALA A 228 -17.18 -3.66 4.42
C ALA A 228 -17.54 -2.36 5.13
N LYS A 229 -18.66 -2.32 5.86
CA LYS A 229 -19.10 -1.12 6.59
C LYS A 229 -18.21 -0.89 7.82
N PRO A 230 -17.78 0.35 8.08
CA PRO A 230 -16.98 0.66 9.26
C PRO A 230 -17.77 0.36 10.55
N PRO A 231 -17.10 -0.04 11.64
CA PRO A 231 -17.75 -0.17 12.95
C PRO A 231 -18.20 1.20 13.47
N ILE A 232 -19.52 1.41 13.52
CA ILE A 232 -20.15 2.64 14.03
C ILE A 232 -20.44 2.45 15.53
N GLY A 233 -20.22 3.49 16.34
CA GLY A 233 -20.66 3.53 17.75
C GLY A 233 -19.69 2.91 18.77
N VAL A 234 -18.48 2.53 18.37
CA VAL A 234 -17.45 2.02 19.30
C VAL A 234 -16.54 3.18 19.71
N SER A 235 -16.62 3.59 20.98
CA SER A 235 -15.84 4.70 21.53
C SER A 235 -14.37 4.35 21.76
N ASN A 236 -14.08 3.11 22.17
CA ASN A 236 -12.71 2.69 22.45
C ASN A 236 -11.93 2.41 21.15
N TYR A 237 -10.82 3.15 20.99
CA TYR A 237 -9.92 3.04 19.85
C TYR A 237 -9.46 1.60 19.58
N THR A 238 -8.96 0.90 20.60
CA THR A 238 -8.34 -0.43 20.43
C THR A 238 -9.36 -1.47 19.99
N VAL A 239 -10.55 -1.44 20.59
CA VAL A 239 -11.66 -2.34 20.26
C VAL A 239 -12.17 -2.07 18.84
N ARG A 240 -12.30 -0.79 18.45
CA ARG A 240 -12.77 -0.39 17.12
C ARG A 240 -11.79 -0.84 16.02
N VAL A 241 -10.50 -0.65 16.22
CA VAL A 241 -9.45 -1.07 15.28
C VAL A 241 -9.40 -2.60 15.18
N ALA A 242 -9.47 -3.32 16.31
CA ALA A 242 -9.52 -4.78 16.31
C ALA A 242 -10.74 -5.33 15.56
N GLN A 243 -11.93 -4.72 15.74
CA GLN A 243 -13.13 -5.09 14.99
C GLN A 243 -12.99 -4.80 13.49
N ALA A 244 -12.40 -3.66 13.11
CA ALA A 244 -12.15 -3.33 11.70
C ALA A 244 -11.21 -4.36 11.04
N HIS A 245 -10.14 -4.77 11.73
CA HIS A 245 -9.25 -5.84 11.27
C HIS A 245 -9.95 -7.17 11.12
N GLN A 246 -10.74 -7.56 12.12
CA GLN A 246 -11.48 -8.81 12.07
C GLN A 246 -12.48 -8.84 10.91
N ARG A 247 -13.15 -7.71 10.63
CA ARG A 247 -14.06 -7.57 9.48
C ARG A 247 -13.31 -7.64 8.15
N ALA A 248 -12.18 -6.94 8.03
CA ALA A 248 -11.31 -7.00 6.86
C ALA A 248 -10.84 -8.44 6.59
N PHE A 249 -10.34 -9.12 7.60
CA PHE A 249 -9.92 -10.53 7.50
C PHE A 249 -11.08 -11.45 7.08
N ARG A 250 -12.26 -11.35 7.72
CA ARG A 250 -13.44 -12.14 7.35
C ARG A 250 -13.90 -11.87 5.93
N SER A 251 -13.85 -10.61 5.49
CA SER A 251 -14.23 -10.26 4.11
C SER A 251 -13.25 -10.86 3.09
N ALA A 252 -11.95 -10.85 3.37
CA ALA A 252 -10.95 -11.52 2.54
C ALA A 252 -11.17 -13.05 2.51
N LEU A 253 -11.49 -13.65 3.67
CA LEU A 253 -11.77 -15.08 3.78
C LEU A 253 -13.00 -15.47 2.95
N ILE A 254 -14.11 -14.73 3.07
CA ILE A 254 -15.35 -15.03 2.34
C ILE A 254 -15.15 -14.83 0.84
N ALA A 255 -14.48 -13.75 0.41
CA ALA A 255 -14.21 -13.51 -1.00
C ALA A 255 -13.37 -14.64 -1.64
N ASN A 256 -12.31 -15.08 -0.96
CA ASN A 256 -11.51 -16.21 -1.43
C ASN A 256 -12.22 -17.56 -1.26
N GLY A 257 -13.06 -17.72 -0.24
CA GLY A 257 -13.88 -18.92 -0.04
C GLY A 257 -14.82 -19.17 -1.21
N VAL A 258 -15.39 -18.11 -1.79
CA VAL A 258 -16.18 -18.23 -3.04
C VAL A 258 -15.34 -18.75 -4.19
N ALA A 259 -14.08 -18.31 -4.33
CA ALA A 259 -13.17 -18.86 -5.33
C ALA A 259 -12.86 -20.35 -5.07
N TRP A 260 -12.72 -20.76 -3.80
CA TRP A 260 -12.44 -22.14 -3.44
C TRP A 260 -13.61 -23.08 -3.71
N LEU A 261 -14.85 -22.60 -3.65
CA LEU A 261 -16.04 -23.40 -4.01
C LEU A 261 -16.02 -23.91 -5.46
N GLY A 262 -15.23 -23.30 -6.33
CA GLY A 262 -15.05 -23.75 -7.71
C GLY A 262 -14.51 -25.18 -7.84
N LEU A 263 -13.59 -25.57 -6.96
CA LEU A 263 -12.93 -26.88 -7.05
C LEU A 263 -13.85 -28.02 -6.61
N PRO A 264 -14.55 -27.95 -5.46
CA PRO A 264 -15.55 -28.97 -5.13
C PRO A 264 -16.61 -29.13 -6.23
N LEU A 265 -17.05 -28.03 -6.83
CA LEU A 265 -18.03 -28.08 -7.92
C LEU A 265 -17.46 -28.79 -9.16
N PHE A 266 -16.22 -28.49 -9.55
CA PHE A 266 -15.51 -29.21 -10.60
C PHE A 266 -15.33 -30.70 -10.26
N LEU A 267 -14.94 -31.04 -9.04
CA LEU A 267 -14.75 -32.44 -8.64
C LEU A 267 -16.06 -33.24 -8.61
N LEU A 268 -17.19 -32.59 -8.33
CA LEU A 268 -18.50 -33.23 -8.35
C LEU A 268 -19.03 -33.45 -9.76
N CYS A 269 -18.92 -32.45 -10.64
CA CYS A 269 -19.58 -32.42 -11.96
C CYS A 269 -18.64 -32.62 -13.16
N GLY A 270 -17.32 -32.63 -12.96
CA GLY A 270 -16.30 -32.78 -14.00
C GLY A 270 -16.12 -31.58 -14.94
N ASN A 271 -16.89 -30.50 -14.80
CA ASN A 271 -16.86 -29.36 -15.71
C ASN A 271 -15.89 -28.26 -15.25
N ARG A 272 -14.86 -27.99 -16.06
CA ARG A 272 -13.83 -26.97 -15.76
C ARG A 272 -14.39 -25.54 -15.73
N LEU A 273 -15.43 -25.25 -16.52
CA LEU A 273 -16.04 -23.92 -16.57
C LEU A 273 -16.64 -23.49 -15.22
N ASP A 274 -17.17 -24.45 -14.47
CA ASP A 274 -17.78 -24.19 -13.16
C ASP A 274 -16.73 -23.65 -12.17
N PHE A 275 -15.50 -24.15 -12.26
CA PHE A 275 -14.36 -23.66 -11.48
C PHE A 275 -13.98 -22.23 -11.88
N TYR A 276 -13.79 -21.96 -13.18
CA TYR A 276 -13.40 -20.62 -13.64
C TYR A 276 -14.45 -19.55 -13.33
N LEU A 277 -15.73 -19.91 -13.39
CA LEU A 277 -16.83 -19.02 -13.03
C LEU A 277 -16.72 -18.58 -11.56
N LEU A 278 -16.62 -19.54 -10.63
CA LEU A 278 -16.53 -19.23 -9.19
C LEU A 278 -15.21 -18.55 -8.82
N LEU A 279 -14.11 -18.93 -9.47
CA LEU A 279 -12.82 -18.23 -9.35
C LEU A 279 -12.94 -16.77 -9.77
N SER A 280 -13.60 -16.48 -10.88
CA SER A 280 -13.79 -15.11 -11.38
C SER A 280 -14.65 -14.29 -10.43
N ILE A 281 -15.76 -14.85 -9.92
CA ILE A 281 -16.62 -14.17 -8.94
C ILE A 281 -15.83 -13.88 -7.64
N GLY A 282 -15.07 -14.85 -7.13
CA GLY A 282 -14.25 -14.67 -5.94
C GLY A 282 -13.15 -13.62 -6.14
N ALA A 283 -12.51 -13.58 -7.32
CA ALA A 283 -11.53 -12.55 -7.67
C ALA A 283 -12.16 -11.15 -7.74
N LEU A 284 -13.36 -11.02 -8.32
CA LEU A 284 -14.12 -9.77 -8.32
C LEU A 284 -14.45 -9.33 -6.90
N TYR A 285 -14.94 -10.22 -6.04
CA TYR A 285 -15.18 -9.91 -4.62
C TYR A 285 -13.91 -9.52 -3.90
N HIS A 286 -12.79 -10.20 -4.14
CA HIS A 286 -11.52 -9.85 -3.51
C HIS A 286 -11.10 -8.43 -3.87
N TYR A 287 -11.23 -8.05 -5.15
CA TYR A 287 -10.96 -6.69 -5.62
C TYR A 287 -11.96 -5.67 -5.05
N ASP A 288 -13.25 -6.01 -5.08
CA ASP A 288 -14.34 -5.10 -4.68
C ASP A 288 -14.42 -4.85 -3.18
N PHE A 289 -13.88 -5.76 -2.37
CA PHE A 289 -13.84 -5.63 -0.91
C PHE A 289 -12.42 -5.41 -0.39
N TYR A 290 -11.42 -5.22 -1.28
CA TYR A 290 -10.07 -4.86 -0.88
C TYR A 290 -10.07 -3.54 -0.06
N PRO A 291 -9.25 -3.43 1.01
CA PRO A 291 -9.23 -2.27 1.89
C PRO A 291 -8.97 -0.95 1.14
N ARG A 292 -9.70 0.10 1.50
CA ARG A 292 -9.49 1.48 1.02
C ARG A 292 -8.94 2.34 2.15
N LEU A 293 -7.93 3.15 1.87
CA LEU A 293 -7.34 3.99 2.92
C LEU A 293 -8.36 5.02 3.45
N SER A 294 -9.19 5.60 2.59
CA SER A 294 -10.27 6.52 3.01
C SER A 294 -11.24 5.91 4.02
N THR A 295 -11.59 4.62 3.87
CA THR A 295 -12.41 3.91 4.85
C THR A 295 -11.69 3.79 6.18
N TRP A 296 -10.39 3.51 6.18
CA TRP A 296 -9.59 3.40 7.41
C TRP A 296 -9.36 4.76 8.08
N GLU A 297 -9.17 5.84 7.31
CA GLU A 297 -9.19 7.21 7.80
C GLU A 297 -10.50 7.49 8.54
N SER A 298 -11.65 7.11 7.96
CA SER A 298 -12.96 7.29 8.60
C SER A 298 -13.12 6.49 9.90
N VAL A 299 -12.59 5.26 9.98
CA VAL A 299 -12.65 4.43 11.20
C VAL A 299 -11.87 5.06 12.34
N LEU A 300 -10.76 5.73 12.02
CA LEU A 300 -9.87 6.34 13.01
C LEU A 300 -10.32 7.76 13.37
N GLN A 301 -10.92 8.50 12.42
CA GLN A 301 -11.53 9.82 12.65
C GLN A 301 -12.89 9.76 13.35
N ALA A 302 -13.66 8.68 13.19
CA ALA A 302 -14.97 8.49 13.83
C ALA A 302 -14.90 8.28 15.36
N ALA A 303 -13.81 8.69 16.02
CA ALA A 303 -13.88 8.97 17.45
C ALA A 303 -14.97 10.03 17.63
N PRO A 304 -16.02 9.79 18.43
CA PRO A 304 -16.82 10.92 18.85
C PRO A 304 -15.84 11.92 19.45
N GLU A 305 -15.96 13.19 19.06
CA GLU A 305 -15.39 14.27 19.85
C GLU A 305 -15.85 13.99 21.27
N THR A 306 -14.95 13.46 22.09
CA THR A 306 -15.09 13.57 23.52
C THR A 306 -15.13 15.07 23.71
N ARG A 307 -16.34 15.64 23.83
CA ARG A 307 -16.55 16.91 24.52
C ARG A 307 -15.55 16.87 25.67
N PRO A 308 -14.62 17.82 25.79
CA PRO A 308 -13.71 17.79 26.90
C PRO A 308 -14.61 17.74 28.13
N VAL A 309 -14.64 16.57 28.78
CA VAL A 309 -15.20 16.48 30.11
C VAL A 309 -14.35 17.50 30.83
N GLN A 310 -14.96 18.63 31.18
CA GLN A 310 -14.40 19.56 32.14
C GLN A 310 -14.25 18.72 33.41
N ALA A 311 -13.14 17.99 33.49
CA ALA A 311 -12.64 17.45 34.72
C ALA A 311 -12.40 18.70 35.55
N ALA A 312 -13.31 18.97 36.48
CA ALA A 312 -13.15 19.98 37.49
C ALA A 312 -11.78 19.71 38.13
N VAL A 313 -10.80 20.52 37.78
CA VAL A 313 -9.44 20.44 38.29
C VAL A 313 -9.51 20.78 39.77
N PRO A 314 -9.24 19.83 40.69
CA PRO A 314 -8.91 20.24 42.05
C PRO A 314 -7.52 20.85 41.95
N ARG A 315 -7.44 22.16 42.11
CA ARG A 315 -6.18 22.90 42.24
C ARG A 315 -5.39 22.30 43.41
N ARG A 316 -4.34 21.53 43.11
CA ARG A 316 -2.97 21.64 43.65
C ARG A 316 -2.17 20.39 43.28
N SER A 317 -0.88 20.59 43.04
CA SER A 317 0.16 19.62 42.66
C SER A 317 0.10 19.02 41.25
N MET A 318 0.03 19.87 40.23
CA MET A 318 0.34 19.51 38.85
C MET A 318 1.78 19.95 38.55
N GLN A 319 2.79 19.08 38.75
CA GLN A 319 4.11 19.26 38.11
C GLN A 319 5.09 18.07 38.15
N VAL A 320 4.77 16.93 38.79
CA VAL A 320 5.75 15.80 38.84
C VAL A 320 5.24 14.50 38.19
N SER A 321 3.94 14.32 37.99
CA SER A 321 3.40 13.02 37.51
C SER A 321 3.27 12.88 35.99
N LEU A 322 3.38 13.97 35.23
CA LEU A 322 3.18 13.95 33.77
C LEU A 322 4.44 13.55 32.98
N ALA A 323 5.62 13.65 33.60
CA ALA A 323 6.88 13.13 33.02
C ALA A 323 7.05 11.61 33.22
N LEU A 324 6.48 11.05 34.30
CA LEU A 324 6.59 9.61 34.60
C LEU A 324 5.58 8.74 33.82
N LEU A 325 4.43 9.28 33.44
CA LEU A 325 3.43 8.55 32.64
C LEU A 325 3.74 8.52 31.13
N GLY A 326 4.57 9.44 30.63
CA GLY A 326 5.10 9.38 29.26
C GLY A 326 6.21 8.34 29.08
N GLY A 327 6.96 8.03 30.15
CA GLY A 327 8.09 7.08 30.12
C GLY A 327 7.72 5.59 30.21
N LEU A 328 6.54 5.25 30.73
CA LEU A 328 6.11 3.85 30.89
C LEU A 328 5.24 3.32 29.73
N SER A 329 4.86 4.18 28.78
CA SER A 329 4.08 3.79 27.59
C SER A 329 4.95 3.24 26.44
N LEU A 330 6.29 3.27 26.55
CA LEU A 330 7.21 2.79 25.52
C LEU A 330 7.94 1.49 25.89
N ALA A 331 7.72 0.94 27.09
CA ALA A 331 8.42 -0.26 27.57
C ALA A 331 7.71 -1.59 27.29
N ASN A 332 6.74 -1.63 26.36
CA ASN A 332 6.03 -2.86 26.01
C ASN A 332 6.13 -3.23 24.52
N TYR A 333 7.28 -2.93 23.90
CA TYR A 333 7.70 -3.53 22.65
C TYR A 333 8.98 -4.32 22.88
N HIS A 334 8.93 -5.61 22.54
CA HIS A 334 10.05 -6.54 22.60
C HIS A 334 11.27 -5.99 21.83
N GLY A 335 12.28 -5.57 22.58
CA GLY A 335 13.64 -5.29 22.15
C GLY A 335 14.59 -5.68 23.29
N ASN A 336 15.69 -6.32 22.97
CA ASN A 336 16.67 -6.82 23.94
C ASN A 336 17.17 -5.67 24.84
N PRO A 337 17.19 -5.81 26.19
CA PRO A 337 17.51 -4.71 27.11
C PRO A 337 18.94 -4.15 27.00
N ASP A 338 19.81 -4.76 26.17
CA ASP A 338 21.16 -4.27 25.91
C ASP A 338 21.24 -3.18 24.81
N ASP A 339 20.16 -2.93 24.06
CA ASP A 339 20.16 -1.92 22.96
C ASP A 339 20.07 -0.46 23.46
N PHE A 340 19.87 -0.23 24.76
CA PHE A 340 19.78 1.12 25.35
C PHE A 340 20.99 1.51 26.22
N ARG A 341 22.06 0.71 26.22
CA ARG A 341 23.33 1.17 26.79
C ARG A 341 23.99 2.13 25.82
N ILE A 342 24.11 3.40 26.22
CA ILE A 342 25.04 4.35 25.61
C ILE A 342 26.41 3.68 25.62
N ARG A 343 26.92 3.30 24.44
CA ARG A 343 28.28 2.77 24.33
C ARG A 343 29.21 3.91 24.70
N GLN A 344 30.13 3.65 25.63
CA GLN A 344 31.16 4.63 26.03
C GLN A 344 32.00 5.16 24.85
N GLN A 345 31.93 4.50 23.69
CA GLN A 345 32.56 4.93 22.43
C GLN A 345 31.91 6.17 21.80
N ASP A 346 30.69 6.56 22.21
CA ASP A 346 29.99 7.71 21.64
C ASP A 346 30.15 9.00 22.45
N CYS A 347 30.93 8.95 23.55
CA CYS A 347 31.20 10.07 24.44
C CYS A 347 32.57 10.67 24.12
N VAL A 348 32.70 11.30 22.96
CA VAL A 348 33.96 11.85 22.44
C VAL A 348 33.71 13.30 22.01
N ASP A 349 34.62 14.21 22.32
CA ASP A 349 34.54 15.59 21.80
C ASP A 349 34.83 15.66 20.30
N ASP A 350 34.60 16.82 19.69
CA ASP A 350 34.86 17.08 18.26
C ASP A 350 36.35 16.90 17.85
N GLN A 351 37.23 16.61 18.82
CA GLN A 351 38.66 16.35 18.61
C GLN A 351 39.07 14.90 18.91
N GLY A 352 38.13 14.01 19.24
CA GLY A 352 38.44 12.59 19.40
C GLY A 352 38.83 12.17 20.83
N ASN A 353 38.70 13.04 21.84
CA ASN A 353 39.05 12.70 23.23
C ASN A 353 37.83 12.24 24.06
N PRO A 354 37.98 11.19 24.88
CA PRO A 354 36.87 10.64 25.67
C PRO A 354 36.46 11.60 26.80
N ILE A 355 35.16 11.88 26.92
CA ILE A 355 34.57 12.73 27.97
C ILE A 355 33.67 11.87 28.86
N GLU A 356 33.68 12.12 30.17
CA GLU A 356 32.81 11.41 31.13
C GLU A 356 31.33 11.76 30.90
N CYS A 357 30.57 10.78 30.42
CA CYS A 357 29.12 10.87 30.30
C CYS A 357 28.45 10.75 31.69
N ARG A 358 28.15 11.88 32.33
CA ARG A 358 27.48 11.94 33.63
C ARG A 358 25.98 11.62 33.50
N SER A 359 25.56 10.45 33.98
CA SER A 359 24.14 10.12 34.19
C SER A 359 23.71 10.60 35.59
N SER A 360 22.76 11.53 35.69
CA SER A 360 22.21 11.99 36.96
C SER A 360 20.91 11.26 37.30
N GLY A 361 21.02 10.24 38.16
CA GLY A 361 19.89 9.61 38.83
C GLY A 361 20.33 8.97 40.14
N GLY A 362 19.97 9.56 41.28
CA GLY A 362 20.21 8.96 42.60
C GLY A 362 19.96 9.90 43.78
N HIS A 363 18.90 9.63 44.55
CA HIS A 363 18.68 10.17 45.89
C HIS A 363 19.53 9.42 46.93
N GLY A 364 20.17 10.17 47.84
CA GLY A 364 20.36 9.79 49.25
C GLY A 364 21.63 9.04 49.66
N GLY A 365 22.49 9.72 50.43
CA GLY A 365 23.20 9.12 51.57
C GLY A 365 24.74 9.11 51.54
N GLY A 366 25.35 9.88 52.44
CA GLY A 366 26.51 9.40 53.22
C GLY A 366 27.95 9.80 52.80
N SER A 367 28.49 10.76 53.56
CA SER A 367 29.85 10.79 54.15
C SER A 367 31.13 10.99 53.31
N SER A 368 31.90 11.98 53.81
CA SER A 368 33.37 12.06 53.97
C SER A 368 34.33 12.30 52.77
N SER A 369 34.82 13.55 52.75
CA SER A 369 36.23 14.01 52.77
C SER A 369 37.29 13.53 51.77
N ARG A 370 37.91 14.52 51.10
CA ARG A 370 39.37 14.82 50.95
C ARG A 370 39.52 15.80 49.76
N TYR A 371 39.81 17.09 49.94
CA TYR A 371 41.10 17.76 50.20
C TYR A 371 42.24 17.39 49.24
N SER A 372 42.69 18.40 48.48
CA SER A 372 43.90 18.54 47.63
C SER A 372 43.48 19.10 46.25
N GLY A 373 43.93 20.23 45.71
CA GLY A 373 44.98 21.16 46.08
C GLY A 373 45.42 21.92 44.82
N ASN A 374 45.45 23.26 44.92
CA ASN A 374 46.26 24.25 44.20
C ASN A 374 46.44 24.25 42.67
N GLY A 375 46.21 25.44 42.09
CA GLY A 375 46.84 25.87 40.83
C GLY A 375 46.14 27.03 40.12
N SER A 376 46.35 28.26 40.60
CA SER A 376 46.07 29.54 39.89
C SER A 376 47.29 29.93 39.01
N PRO A 377 47.29 31.06 38.26
CA PRO A 377 46.32 31.58 37.28
C PRO A 377 47.06 32.05 35.98
N ASP A 378 46.42 32.93 35.20
CA ASP A 378 46.98 33.82 34.16
C ASP A 378 47.12 33.28 32.73
N SER A 379 46.36 33.87 31.79
CA SER A 379 46.87 35.02 31.02
C SER A 379 45.95 35.42 29.85
N HIS A 380 45.97 36.72 29.60
CA HIS A 380 45.15 37.50 28.69
C HIS A 380 45.53 37.37 27.20
N SER A 381 44.61 37.87 26.36
CA SER A 381 44.89 38.56 25.07
C SER A 381 45.19 37.62 23.88
N SER A 382 44.97 37.94 22.61
CA SER A 382 44.26 39.02 21.92
C SER A 382 44.31 38.69 20.41
N VAL A 383 43.23 39.02 19.69
CA VAL A 383 43.24 39.85 18.46
C VAL A 383 44.02 39.36 17.20
N ARG A 384 43.22 39.16 16.12
CA ARG A 384 43.39 39.56 14.69
C ARG A 384 44.19 38.72 13.66
N ARG A 385 43.48 38.58 12.52
CA ARG A 385 43.82 38.97 11.12
C ARG A 385 44.41 37.93 10.14
N GLY A 386 43.77 37.93 8.95
CA GLY A 386 44.37 37.64 7.65
C GLY A 386 44.21 36.19 7.21
N GLY A 387 43.86 35.84 5.97
CA GLY A 387 43.75 36.61 4.74
C GLY A 387 43.19 35.73 3.62
N PHE A 388 42.78 36.39 2.54
CA PHE A 388 42.34 35.83 1.27
C PHE A 388 43.46 35.10 0.52
N GLY A 389 43.10 34.08 -0.28
CA GLY A 389 43.63 33.98 -1.65
C GLY A 389 44.09 32.61 -2.17
N PHE A 390 43.37 32.16 -3.21
CA PHE A 390 43.87 31.65 -4.50
C PHE A 390 44.44 30.23 -4.70
N PHE A 391 43.70 29.47 -5.53
CA PHE A 391 44.09 28.64 -6.69
C PHE A 391 45.23 27.60 -6.62
N GLY A 392 44.88 26.40 -7.07
CA GLY A 392 45.59 25.75 -8.20
C GLY A 392 46.15 24.35 -7.92
N GLY A 393 45.94 23.45 -8.89
CA GLY A 393 46.95 22.45 -9.21
C GLY A 393 46.54 20.97 -9.12
N SER A 394 46.01 20.48 -10.23
CA SER A 394 46.11 19.13 -10.78
C SER A 394 47.40 18.33 -10.48
N HIS A 395 47.27 17.00 -10.37
CA HIS A 395 48.01 15.91 -11.07
C HIS A 395 47.93 14.62 -10.21
N SER A 396 47.15 13.61 -10.62
CA SER A 396 47.52 12.43 -11.43
C SER A 396 48.14 11.26 -10.66
N SER A 397 47.55 10.06 -10.88
CA SER A 397 48.22 8.82 -11.27
C SER A 397 48.14 7.62 -10.31
N PHE A 398 47.51 6.56 -10.83
CA PHE A 398 47.80 5.11 -10.76
C PHE A 398 48.57 4.50 -9.58
N GLY A 399 48.05 3.34 -9.14
CA GLY A 399 48.87 2.16 -8.84
C GLY A 399 48.49 1.47 -7.53
N GLY A 400 47.85 0.29 -7.63
CA GLY A 400 47.53 -0.59 -6.51
C GLY A 400 46.34 -1.49 -6.82
#